data_AF-A0A9P9GYF2-F1
#
_entry.id   AF-A0A9P9GYF2-F1
#
_cell.length_a   1.000
_cell.length_b   1.000
_cell.length_c   1.000
_cell.angle_alpha   90.00
_cell.angle_beta   90.00
_cell.angle_gamma   90.00
#
_symmetry.space_group_name_H-M   'P 1'
#
loop_
_entity.id
_entity.type
_entity.pdbx_description
1 polymer ?
#
loop_
_entity_poly.entity_id
_entity_poly.type
_entity_poly.pdbx_seq_one_letter_code
_entity_poly.pdbx_strand_id
1 'polypeptide(L)'
;MGILFSRPAQETFPEGGYPVGNISSLNASSIFPYAGINTGLYGGIPKSNLPPIPFEWIVSPDADRVTDSCPNGDTILTFFGVSEAVISILVPIFAYRPLIHKLSRGWLGRRSKNSIAVTWTVTFACQLLANAIIAGMIGNTPGYGHLNMLHIFTVYMARPRFHFIVLALLRSLVGVKRPREWDKTTIINRRLDNRIEFPFTDAYIAVVGSEMLVFIISAIFTGVTWHRYPKFEMSAREYINDHINYVSSIPGVMLLCIFGFVPIYKRYGDAFPIEGRRYETGRHWGATVAADGTARVSVKRGIYKGAAVKRVGSAVAAAALMGYATLVQWSYWTRFLELPGVLFCPPKMMETGIIWAVFTLTGVLAGAAS
;
A
#
# COMPACT_ATOMS: atom_id res chain seq x y z
N MET A 1 -10.21 -12.54 -12.60
CA MET A 1 -9.28 -12.96 -11.52
C MET A 1 -10.01 -13.49 -10.27
N GLY A 2 -11.23 -14.05 -10.39
CA GLY A 2 -12.06 -14.47 -9.24
C GLY A 2 -11.83 -15.88 -8.69
N ILE A 3 -11.03 -16.71 -9.35
CA ILE A 3 -10.98 -18.18 -9.11
C ILE A 3 -10.17 -18.55 -7.85
N LEU A 4 -9.27 -17.70 -7.37
CA LEU A 4 -8.41 -18.03 -6.22
C LEU A 4 -9.14 -17.97 -4.86
N PHE A 5 -10.34 -17.40 -4.80
CA PHE A 5 -11.05 -17.15 -3.54
C PHE A 5 -12.54 -17.53 -3.57
N SER A 6 -13.03 -18.13 -4.66
CA SER A 6 -14.44 -18.48 -4.82
C SER A 6 -14.76 -19.85 -4.23
N ARG A 7 -15.63 -19.91 -3.22
CA ARG A 7 -16.39 -21.12 -2.89
C ARG A 7 -17.57 -21.24 -3.86
N PRO A 8 -17.80 -22.38 -4.50
CA PRO A 8 -18.79 -22.52 -5.58
C PRO A 8 -20.26 -22.26 -5.15
N ALA A 9 -20.58 -22.32 -3.85
CA ALA A 9 -21.92 -22.05 -3.34
C ALA A 9 -22.22 -20.55 -3.11
N GLN A 10 -21.22 -19.67 -3.17
CA GLN A 10 -21.33 -18.23 -2.82
C GLN A 10 -21.25 -17.29 -4.04
N GLU A 11 -21.28 -17.83 -5.28
CA GLU A 11 -21.22 -17.01 -6.50
C GLU A 11 -22.59 -16.56 -7.03
N THR A 12 -23.69 -17.01 -6.40
CA THR A 12 -25.03 -16.52 -6.73
C THR A 12 -25.13 -15.06 -6.29
N PHE A 13 -25.34 -14.18 -7.26
CA PHE A 13 -25.51 -12.76 -7.03
C PHE A 13 -26.68 -12.52 -6.06
N PRO A 14 -26.48 -11.72 -4.99
CA PRO A 14 -27.48 -11.60 -3.94
C PRO A 14 -28.71 -10.82 -4.40
N GLU A 15 -29.89 -11.28 -3.97
CA GLU A 15 -31.14 -10.55 -4.16
C GLU A 15 -31.05 -9.16 -3.52
N GLY A 16 -31.42 -8.12 -4.27
CA GLY A 16 -31.35 -6.73 -3.81
C GLY A 16 -29.96 -6.07 -3.91
N GLY A 17 -28.93 -6.80 -4.35
CA GLY A 17 -27.67 -6.23 -4.79
C GLY A 17 -27.80 -5.60 -6.17
N TYR A 18 -27.08 -4.51 -6.43
CA TYR A 18 -26.99 -3.91 -7.76
C TYR A 18 -25.55 -3.47 -8.02
N PRO A 19 -25.03 -3.63 -9.26
CA PRO A 19 -23.73 -3.10 -9.59
C PRO A 19 -23.72 -1.59 -9.48
N VAL A 20 -22.59 -1.05 -9.01
CA VAL A 20 -22.39 0.39 -8.84
C VAL A 20 -22.69 1.15 -10.13
N GLY A 21 -23.42 2.26 -9.99
CA GLY A 21 -23.86 3.11 -11.09
C GLY A 21 -25.17 2.70 -11.75
N ASN A 22 -25.76 1.55 -11.37
CA ASN A 22 -27.04 1.13 -11.93
C ASN A 22 -28.21 1.93 -11.34
N ILE A 23 -28.77 2.84 -12.14
CA ILE A 23 -29.87 3.73 -11.77
C ILE A 23 -31.16 2.95 -11.47
N SER A 24 -31.35 1.74 -12.02
CA SER A 24 -32.54 0.92 -11.74
C SER A 24 -32.67 0.56 -10.25
N SER A 25 -31.56 0.64 -9.50
CA SER A 25 -31.54 0.41 -8.05
C SER A 25 -32.33 1.45 -7.24
N LEU A 26 -32.62 2.63 -7.81
CA LEU A 26 -33.49 3.63 -7.17
C LEU A 26 -34.93 3.16 -6.99
N ASN A 27 -35.39 2.14 -7.72
CA ASN A 27 -36.73 1.59 -7.53
C ASN A 27 -36.75 0.48 -6.46
N ALA A 28 -35.59 0.08 -5.93
CA ALA A 28 -35.49 -0.98 -4.95
C ALA A 28 -35.72 -0.46 -3.52
N SER A 29 -36.60 -1.13 -2.78
CA SER A 29 -36.92 -0.81 -1.38
C SER A 29 -35.74 -0.97 -0.42
N SER A 30 -34.71 -1.74 -0.80
CA SER A 30 -33.47 -1.93 -0.05
C SER A 30 -32.44 -0.83 -0.26
N ILE A 31 -32.61 0.07 -1.25
CA ILE A 31 -31.59 1.05 -1.65
C ILE A 31 -32.12 2.47 -1.52
N PHE A 32 -33.27 2.78 -2.14
CA PHE A 32 -33.80 4.13 -2.18
C PHE A 32 -33.91 4.83 -0.81
N PRO A 33 -34.42 4.19 0.26
CA PRO A 33 -34.55 4.84 1.56
C PRO A 33 -33.22 5.20 2.23
N TYR A 34 -32.10 4.65 1.76
CA TYR A 34 -30.78 4.79 2.36
C TYR A 34 -29.84 5.68 1.54
N ALA A 35 -30.29 6.19 0.40
CA ALA A 35 -29.54 7.16 -0.37
C ALA A 35 -29.28 8.41 0.49
N GLY A 36 -28.00 8.72 0.70
CA GLY A 36 -27.55 9.84 1.51
C GLY A 36 -27.48 9.55 3.02
N ILE A 37 -27.68 8.31 3.46
CA ILE A 37 -27.56 7.96 4.88
C ILE A 37 -26.18 7.38 5.17
N ASN A 38 -25.39 8.07 6.01
CA ASN A 38 -24.07 7.60 6.45
C ASN A 38 -23.85 7.89 7.94
N THR A 39 -24.65 7.25 8.79
CA THR A 39 -24.70 7.52 10.24
C THR A 39 -24.30 6.32 11.11
N GLY A 40 -24.13 5.13 10.53
CA GLY A 40 -23.74 3.91 11.28
C GLY A 40 -24.72 3.46 12.37
N LEU A 41 -25.93 4.02 12.39
CA LEU A 41 -26.97 3.74 13.37
C LEU A 41 -28.02 2.82 12.75
N TYR A 42 -28.10 1.60 13.25
CA TYR A 42 -29.03 0.56 12.76
C TYR A 42 -30.33 0.43 13.59
N GLY A 43 -30.55 1.33 14.55
CA GLY A 43 -31.69 1.27 15.47
C GLY A 43 -33.01 1.66 14.81
N GLY A 44 -34.08 0.89 15.06
CA GLY A 44 -35.46 1.24 14.68
C GLY A 44 -35.86 0.90 13.24
N ILE A 45 -34.99 0.26 12.46
CA ILE A 45 -35.26 -0.08 11.04
C ILE A 45 -35.67 -1.56 10.92
N PRO A 46 -36.74 -1.88 10.17
CA PRO A 46 -37.12 -3.27 9.88
C PRO A 46 -35.96 -4.01 9.19
N LYS A 47 -35.54 -5.12 9.81
CA LYS A 47 -34.33 -5.88 9.43
C LYS A 47 -34.39 -6.52 8.04
N SER A 48 -35.57 -6.66 7.46
CA SER A 48 -35.80 -7.19 6.11
C SER A 48 -35.46 -6.20 4.99
N ASN A 49 -35.35 -4.90 5.30
CA ASN A 49 -35.23 -3.84 4.30
C ASN A 49 -33.85 -3.19 4.32
N LEU A 50 -32.84 -3.80 4.94
CA LEU A 50 -31.50 -3.20 5.03
C LEU A 50 -30.78 -3.25 3.67
N PRO A 51 -29.94 -2.26 3.35
CA PRO A 51 -29.14 -2.27 2.13
C PRO A 51 -28.09 -3.37 2.19
N PRO A 52 -27.58 -3.86 1.05
CA PRO A 52 -26.60 -4.95 1.00
C PRO A 52 -25.21 -4.57 1.57
N ILE A 53 -25.01 -3.30 1.97
CA ILE A 53 -23.77 -2.77 2.55
C ILE A 53 -24.04 -2.01 3.87
N PRO A 54 -23.06 -1.95 4.79
CA PRO A 54 -23.12 -1.09 5.99
C PRO A 54 -23.36 0.39 5.65
N PHE A 55 -24.11 1.10 6.51
CA PHE A 55 -24.39 2.54 6.34
C PHE A 55 -23.13 3.39 6.32
N GLU A 56 -22.10 2.98 7.07
CA GLU A 56 -20.82 3.68 7.09
C GLU A 56 -20.06 3.62 5.76
N TRP A 57 -20.45 2.72 4.84
CA TRP A 57 -19.80 2.54 3.54
C TRP A 57 -20.53 3.29 2.42
N ILE A 58 -21.68 3.89 2.73
CA ILE A 58 -22.52 4.61 1.76
C ILE A 58 -21.86 5.95 1.44
N VAL A 59 -21.62 6.17 0.14
CA VAL A 59 -21.14 7.43 -0.41
C VAL A 59 -22.04 7.76 -1.58
N SER A 60 -23.18 8.38 -1.33
CA SER A 60 -24.15 8.73 -2.38
C SER A 60 -24.65 10.16 -2.17
N PRO A 61 -25.10 10.84 -3.24
CA PRO A 61 -25.75 12.13 -3.08
C PRO A 61 -27.15 11.95 -2.48
N ASP A 62 -27.80 13.06 -2.14
CA ASP A 62 -29.23 13.12 -1.82
C ASP A 62 -30.04 12.46 -2.93
N ALA A 63 -31.12 11.74 -2.57
CA ALA A 63 -31.95 10.95 -3.49
C ALA A 63 -32.40 11.73 -4.75
N ASP A 64 -32.67 13.03 -4.60
CA ASP A 64 -33.12 13.92 -5.68
C ASP A 64 -32.03 14.23 -6.73
N ARG A 65 -30.74 13.98 -6.42
CA ARG A 65 -29.58 14.29 -7.27
C ARG A 65 -28.81 13.06 -7.76
N VAL A 66 -29.30 11.85 -7.46
CA VAL A 66 -28.67 10.59 -7.87
C VAL A 66 -28.71 10.39 -9.40
N THR A 67 -29.58 11.10 -10.11
CA THR A 67 -29.73 11.03 -11.57
C THR A 67 -28.55 11.62 -12.34
N ASP A 68 -27.70 12.41 -11.69
CA ASP A 68 -26.48 12.97 -12.29
C ASP A 68 -25.37 11.90 -12.36
N SER A 69 -25.42 11.06 -13.41
CA SER A 69 -24.33 10.18 -13.92
C SER A 69 -23.36 9.60 -12.87
N CYS A 70 -23.82 8.68 -12.03
CA CYS A 70 -22.93 7.91 -11.15
C CYS A 70 -21.95 7.05 -11.95
N PRO A 71 -20.65 6.99 -11.58
CA PRO A 71 -19.69 6.18 -12.29
C PRO A 71 -19.99 4.69 -12.11
N ASN A 72 -19.82 3.90 -13.18
CA ASN A 72 -19.94 2.45 -13.12
C ASN A 72 -18.80 1.82 -12.30
N GLY A 73 -19.05 0.66 -11.71
CA GLY A 73 -18.04 -0.11 -10.95
C GLY A 73 -16.73 -0.35 -11.73
N ASP A 74 -16.82 -0.73 -12.99
CA ASP A 74 -15.65 -0.95 -13.86
C ASP A 74 -14.85 0.34 -14.08
N THR A 75 -15.52 1.48 -14.20
CA THR A 75 -14.88 2.79 -14.33
C THR A 75 -14.10 3.15 -13.07
N ILE A 76 -14.66 2.87 -11.88
CA ILE A 76 -14.00 3.10 -10.59
C ILE A 76 -12.76 2.22 -10.44
N LEU A 77 -12.87 0.91 -10.74
CA LEU A 77 -11.74 -0.01 -10.67
C LEU A 77 -10.65 0.35 -11.68
N THR A 78 -11.03 0.68 -12.91
CA THR A 78 -10.10 1.14 -13.94
C THR A 78 -9.37 2.40 -13.45
N PHE A 79 -10.08 3.33 -12.81
CA PHE A 79 -9.48 4.53 -12.25
C PHE A 79 -8.48 4.23 -11.12
N PHE A 80 -8.79 3.30 -10.21
CA PHE A 80 -7.84 2.84 -9.20
C PHE A 80 -6.60 2.22 -9.84
N GLY A 81 -6.78 1.38 -10.87
CA GLY A 81 -5.68 0.75 -11.60
C GLY A 81 -4.79 1.76 -12.32
N VAL A 82 -5.39 2.71 -13.05
CA VAL A 82 -4.66 3.74 -13.80
C VAL A 82 -3.90 4.67 -12.86
N SER A 83 -4.55 5.18 -11.80
CA SER A 83 -3.90 6.07 -10.84
C SER A 83 -2.71 5.40 -10.15
N GLU A 84 -2.85 4.15 -9.70
CA GLU A 84 -1.74 3.42 -9.10
C GLU A 84 -0.67 2.99 -10.11
N ALA A 85 -1.01 2.74 -11.38
CA ALA A 85 -0.02 2.48 -12.42
C ALA A 85 0.87 3.71 -12.66
N VAL A 86 0.27 4.90 -12.75
CA VAL A 86 1.01 6.17 -12.86
C VAL A 86 1.92 6.39 -11.65
N ILE A 87 1.40 6.18 -10.43
CA ILE A 87 2.21 6.28 -9.21
C ILE A 87 3.36 5.28 -9.24
N SER A 88 3.11 4.02 -9.62
CA SER A 88 4.11 2.95 -9.68
C SER A 88 5.25 3.24 -10.68
N ILE A 89 4.98 3.97 -11.76
CA ILE A 89 5.98 4.42 -12.73
C ILE A 89 6.82 5.58 -12.18
N LEU A 90 6.20 6.51 -11.46
CA LEU A 90 6.87 7.70 -10.93
C LEU A 90 7.67 7.40 -9.65
N VAL A 91 7.21 6.47 -8.83
CA VAL A 91 7.85 6.11 -7.56
C VAL A 91 9.33 5.74 -7.69
N PRO A 92 9.80 4.95 -8.67
CA PRO A 92 11.22 4.71 -8.89
C PRO A 92 12.06 5.98 -9.08
N ILE A 93 11.50 7.05 -9.65
CA ILE A 93 12.22 8.31 -9.85
C ILE A 93 12.33 9.05 -8.51
N PHE A 94 11.20 9.19 -7.80
CA PHE A 94 11.13 9.91 -6.52
C PHE A 94 11.74 9.14 -5.35
N ALA A 95 11.87 7.82 -5.45
CA ALA A 95 12.51 6.99 -4.45
C ALA A 95 14.03 6.85 -4.66
N TYR A 96 14.56 7.29 -5.80
CA TYR A 96 15.97 7.16 -6.12
C TYR A 96 16.81 8.23 -5.40
N ARG A 97 17.30 7.85 -4.21
CA ARG A 97 18.09 8.69 -3.32
C ARG A 97 19.23 9.48 -3.98
N PRO A 98 20.03 8.94 -4.93
CA PRO A 98 21.08 9.71 -5.59
C PRO A 98 20.59 10.87 -6.42
N LEU A 99 19.44 10.73 -7.07
CA LEU A 99 18.82 11.83 -7.80
C LEU A 99 18.37 12.93 -6.83
N ILE A 100 17.74 12.57 -5.70
CA ILE A 100 17.29 13.54 -4.69
C ILE A 100 18.48 14.28 -4.07
N HIS A 101 19.55 13.57 -3.76
CA HIS A 101 20.75 14.21 -3.23
C HIS A 101 21.35 15.20 -4.24
N LYS A 102 21.39 14.84 -5.53
CA LYS A 102 21.87 15.72 -6.59
C LYS A 102 20.95 16.95 -6.78
N LEU A 103 19.64 16.74 -6.83
CA LEU A 103 18.64 17.81 -7.01
C LEU A 103 18.62 18.78 -5.82
N SER A 104 18.73 18.25 -4.60
CA SER A 104 18.75 19.06 -3.36
C SER A 104 20.12 19.69 -3.05
N ARG A 105 21.10 19.60 -3.98
CA ARG A 105 22.49 20.07 -3.78
C ARG A 105 23.11 19.53 -2.49
N GLY A 106 22.74 18.31 -2.13
CA GLY A 106 23.21 17.59 -0.96
C GLY A 106 22.61 18.00 0.38
N TRP A 107 21.50 18.77 0.41
CA TRP A 107 20.76 19.05 1.64
C TRP A 107 19.90 17.87 2.08
N LEU A 108 19.19 17.22 1.14
CA LEU A 108 18.39 16.02 1.37
C LEU A 108 19.15 14.76 0.95
N GLY A 109 18.70 13.60 1.43
CA GLY A 109 19.34 12.30 1.14
C GLY A 109 20.66 12.10 1.91
N ARG A 110 20.94 12.90 2.95
CA ARG A 110 22.04 12.62 3.88
C ARG A 110 21.58 11.64 4.94
N ARG A 111 22.35 10.58 5.15
CA ARG A 111 21.99 9.50 6.06
C ARG A 111 22.16 9.97 7.49
N SER A 112 21.04 10.17 8.20
CA SER A 112 21.03 10.49 9.63
C SER A 112 20.59 9.27 10.45
N LYS A 113 21.10 9.11 11.68
CA LYS A 113 20.81 7.94 12.53
C LYS A 113 19.31 7.78 12.83
N ASN A 114 18.56 8.88 12.95
CA ASN A 114 17.14 8.87 13.32
C ASN A 114 16.19 9.24 12.16
N SER A 115 16.68 9.39 10.93
CA SER A 115 15.84 9.88 9.82
C SER A 115 14.73 8.92 9.42
N ILE A 116 14.92 7.60 9.58
CA ILE A 116 13.86 6.62 9.25
C ILE A 116 12.61 6.90 10.09
N ALA A 117 12.77 7.13 11.41
CA ALA A 117 11.65 7.38 12.31
C ALA A 117 10.82 8.61 11.91
N VAL A 118 11.47 9.64 11.36
CA VAL A 118 10.80 10.86 10.88
C VAL A 118 10.19 10.66 9.49
N THR A 119 10.82 9.87 8.63
CA THR A 119 10.38 9.77 7.23
C THR A 119 9.22 8.82 7.03
N TRP A 120 9.10 7.75 7.82
CA TRP A 120 7.88 6.93 7.80
C TRP A 120 6.67 7.70 8.36
N THR A 121 6.84 8.55 9.38
CA THR A 121 5.73 9.37 9.91
C THR A 121 5.28 10.42 8.90
N VAL A 122 6.20 11.07 8.19
CA VAL A 122 5.83 11.98 7.08
C VAL A 122 5.11 11.23 5.97
N THR A 123 5.59 10.04 5.58
CA THR A 123 4.93 9.22 4.55
C THR A 123 3.51 8.86 4.97
N PHE A 124 3.35 8.40 6.21
CA PHE A 124 2.05 8.08 6.79
C PHE A 124 1.13 9.31 6.87
N ALA A 125 1.63 10.45 7.36
CA ALA A 125 0.88 11.69 7.42
C ALA A 125 0.41 12.16 6.04
N CYS A 126 1.22 12.00 4.99
CA CYS A 126 0.82 12.31 3.62
C CYS A 126 -0.36 11.43 3.16
N GLN A 127 -0.33 10.13 3.48
CA GLN A 127 -1.45 9.22 3.16
C GLN A 127 -2.73 9.56 3.93
N LEU A 128 -2.60 9.94 5.21
CA LEU A 128 -3.75 10.43 5.99
C LEU A 128 -4.30 11.72 5.37
N LEU A 129 -3.44 12.69 5.08
CA LEU A 129 -3.83 13.98 4.56
C LEU A 129 -4.49 13.88 3.17
N ALA A 130 -4.00 12.99 2.30
CA ALA A 130 -4.62 12.73 1.01
C ALA A 130 -6.09 12.30 1.15
N ASN A 131 -6.34 11.30 2.01
CA ASN A 131 -7.69 10.80 2.24
C ASN A 131 -8.57 11.84 2.95
N ALA A 132 -8.01 12.67 3.83
CA ALA A 132 -8.74 13.73 4.52
C ALA A 132 -9.17 14.84 3.54
N ILE A 133 -8.28 15.27 2.64
CA ILE A 133 -8.60 16.25 1.59
C ILE A 133 -9.67 15.69 0.65
N ILE A 134 -9.57 14.41 0.27
CA ILE A 134 -10.57 13.75 -0.58
C ILE A 134 -11.94 13.69 0.11
N ALA A 135 -11.99 13.30 1.38
CA ALA A 135 -13.23 13.29 2.15
C ALA A 135 -13.86 14.69 2.23
N GLY A 136 -13.05 15.73 2.49
CA GLY A 136 -13.52 17.11 2.50
C GLY A 136 -13.99 17.60 1.13
N MET A 137 -13.30 17.21 0.05
CA MET A 137 -13.69 17.56 -1.33
C MET A 137 -15.02 16.91 -1.72
N ILE A 138 -15.24 15.66 -1.32
CA ILE A 138 -16.50 14.94 -1.54
C ILE A 138 -17.61 15.57 -0.73
N GLY A 139 -17.42 15.80 0.58
CA GLY A 139 -18.43 16.44 1.43
C GLY A 139 -18.79 17.87 1.00
N ASN A 140 -17.86 18.60 0.38
CA ASN A 140 -18.13 19.93 -0.19
C ASN A 140 -18.79 19.89 -1.58
N THR A 141 -19.00 18.70 -2.16
CA THR A 141 -19.68 18.57 -3.45
C THR A 141 -21.20 18.69 -3.24
N PRO A 142 -21.92 19.48 -4.07
CA PRO A 142 -23.36 19.67 -3.89
C PRO A 142 -24.12 18.32 -3.87
N GLY A 143 -24.91 18.08 -2.82
CA GLY A 143 -25.63 16.83 -2.61
C GLY A 143 -24.93 15.81 -1.71
N TYR A 144 -23.68 16.04 -1.30
CA TYR A 144 -22.91 15.13 -0.40
C TYR A 144 -22.66 15.73 1.00
N GLY A 145 -23.16 16.94 1.25
CA GLY A 145 -22.84 17.71 2.47
C GLY A 145 -23.37 17.11 3.77
N HIS A 146 -24.37 16.23 3.70
CA HIS A 146 -24.94 15.55 4.85
C HIS A 146 -24.13 14.30 5.27
N LEU A 147 -23.19 13.83 4.43
CA LEU A 147 -22.42 12.62 4.72
C LEU A 147 -21.36 12.88 5.78
N ASN A 148 -21.16 11.88 6.66
CA ASN A 148 -20.08 11.93 7.63
C ASN A 148 -18.73 11.77 6.94
N MET A 149 -17.94 12.85 6.89
CA MET A 149 -16.62 12.87 6.26
C MET A 149 -15.66 11.83 6.85
N LEU A 150 -15.79 11.47 8.14
CA LEU A 150 -14.93 10.46 8.76
C LEU A 150 -15.14 9.07 8.15
N HIS A 151 -16.39 8.73 7.81
CA HIS A 151 -16.71 7.46 7.17
C HIS A 151 -16.19 7.41 5.73
N ILE A 152 -16.35 8.50 4.96
CA ILE A 152 -15.77 8.65 3.62
C ILE A 152 -14.25 8.49 3.67
N PHE A 153 -13.59 9.20 4.59
CA PHE A 153 -12.16 9.12 4.82
C PHE A 153 -11.68 7.67 5.05
N THR A 154 -12.36 6.92 5.92
CA THR A 154 -11.98 5.54 6.24
C THR A 154 -12.26 4.56 5.10
N VAL A 155 -13.30 4.77 4.30
CA VAL A 155 -13.59 3.94 3.12
C VAL A 155 -12.46 4.05 2.09
N TYR A 156 -11.99 5.27 1.80
CA TYR A 156 -10.90 5.47 0.84
C TYR A 156 -9.54 4.99 1.33
N MET A 157 -9.34 4.84 2.65
CA MET A 157 -8.14 4.18 3.18
C MET A 157 -8.04 2.71 2.79
N ALA A 158 -9.17 2.04 2.53
CA ALA A 158 -9.21 0.65 2.09
C ALA A 158 -8.82 0.47 0.60
N ARG A 159 -8.54 1.56 -0.14
CA ARG A 159 -8.19 1.52 -1.56
C ARG A 159 -6.94 0.64 -1.81
N PRO A 160 -6.97 -0.19 -2.87
CA PRO A 160 -5.81 -1.00 -3.26
C PRO A 160 -4.65 -0.09 -3.71
N ARG A 161 -3.44 -0.43 -3.28
CA ARG A 161 -2.20 0.30 -3.59
C ARG A 161 -1.13 -0.67 -4.04
N PHE A 162 -0.39 -0.38 -5.11
CA PHE A 162 0.58 -1.34 -5.69
C PHE A 162 2.02 -0.84 -5.68
N HIS A 163 2.23 0.46 -5.49
CA HIS A 163 3.52 1.11 -5.67
C HIS A 163 4.63 0.56 -4.75
N PHE A 164 4.28 0.03 -3.57
CA PHE A 164 5.24 -0.57 -2.65
C PHE A 164 5.80 -1.92 -3.14
N ILE A 165 5.11 -2.63 -4.05
CA ILE A 165 5.61 -3.85 -4.71
C ILE A 165 6.83 -3.51 -5.58
N VAL A 166 6.76 -2.41 -6.34
CA VAL A 166 7.86 -1.93 -7.17
C VAL A 166 9.08 -1.61 -6.31
N LEU A 167 8.88 -0.93 -5.17
CA LEU A 167 9.95 -0.67 -4.21
C LEU A 167 10.50 -1.95 -3.58
N ALA A 168 9.66 -2.96 -3.32
CA ALA A 168 10.08 -4.26 -2.79
C ALA A 168 11.07 -4.99 -3.72
N LEU A 169 10.87 -4.86 -5.04
CA LEU A 169 11.79 -5.37 -6.05
C LEU A 169 13.06 -4.52 -6.14
N LEU A 170 12.91 -3.21 -6.29
CA LEU A 170 14.03 -2.30 -6.52
C LEU A 170 15.01 -2.22 -5.34
N ARG A 171 14.54 -2.41 -4.09
CA ARG A 171 15.39 -2.37 -2.87
C ARG A 171 16.58 -3.33 -2.90
N SER A 172 16.48 -4.43 -3.64
CA SER A 172 17.50 -5.50 -3.65
C SER A 172 18.13 -5.71 -5.02
N LEU A 173 17.46 -5.28 -6.10
CA LEU A 173 17.95 -5.42 -7.47
C LEU A 173 18.89 -4.28 -7.88
N VAL A 174 18.61 -3.05 -7.42
CA VAL A 174 19.40 -1.88 -7.83
C VAL A 174 20.44 -1.57 -6.77
N GLY A 175 21.69 -1.93 -7.06
CA GLY A 175 22.85 -1.55 -6.26
C GLY A 175 23.67 -0.48 -6.97
N VAL A 176 23.91 0.64 -6.31
CA VAL A 176 24.72 1.75 -6.83
C VAL A 176 26.05 1.82 -6.08
N LYS A 177 27.15 2.08 -6.79
CA LYS A 177 28.44 2.35 -6.15
C LYS A 177 28.37 3.70 -5.46
N ARG A 178 28.66 3.70 -4.16
CA ARG A 178 28.53 4.89 -3.32
C ARG A 178 29.57 5.97 -3.70
N PRO A 179 29.17 7.21 -4.04
CA PRO A 179 30.11 8.28 -4.34
C PRO A 179 30.73 8.89 -3.07
N ARG A 180 32.00 9.31 -3.19
CA ARG A 180 32.88 9.83 -2.11
C ARG A 180 32.30 11.00 -1.31
N GLU A 181 31.45 11.81 -1.93
CA GLU A 181 30.91 13.05 -1.33
C GLU A 181 29.88 12.79 -0.22
N TRP A 182 29.38 11.56 -0.13
CA TRP A 182 28.28 11.21 0.78
C TRP A 182 28.76 10.74 2.15
N ASP A 183 30.02 10.30 2.26
CA ASP A 183 30.65 9.92 3.52
C ASP A 183 31.67 11.00 3.90
N LYS A 184 31.34 11.78 4.94
CA LYS A 184 32.33 12.64 5.61
C LYS A 184 33.35 11.85 6.44
N THR A 185 33.35 10.52 6.37
CA THR A 185 34.24 9.66 7.17
C THR A 185 35.58 9.47 6.45
N THR A 186 36.63 10.03 7.04
CA THR A 186 37.97 10.20 6.46
C THR A 186 38.88 8.95 6.53
N ILE A 187 38.40 7.81 7.00
CA ILE A 187 39.29 6.76 7.56
C ILE A 187 39.58 5.58 6.61
N ILE A 188 38.88 5.42 5.46
CA ILE A 188 38.98 4.18 4.67
C ILE A 188 39.77 4.37 3.36
N ASN A 189 40.74 3.49 3.15
CA ASN A 189 41.69 3.51 2.05
C ASN A 189 41.03 3.22 0.67
N ARG A 190 41.26 4.12 -0.30
CA ARG A 190 40.58 4.30 -1.60
C ARG A 190 40.54 3.07 -2.53
N ARG A 191 41.48 2.13 -2.38
CA ARG A 191 41.60 0.94 -3.25
C ARG A 191 40.74 -0.24 -2.80
N LEU A 192 40.23 -0.22 -1.57
CA LEU A 192 39.56 -1.37 -0.94
C LEU A 192 38.03 -1.22 -0.84
N ASP A 193 37.48 0.00 -0.97
CA ASP A 193 36.07 0.25 -0.73
C ASP A 193 35.21 -0.10 -1.97
N ASN A 194 34.35 -1.11 -1.83
CA ASN A 194 33.41 -1.57 -2.86
C ASN A 194 32.00 -1.69 -2.28
N ARG A 195 31.64 -0.83 -1.32
CA ARG A 195 30.31 -0.85 -0.70
C ARG A 195 29.26 -0.50 -1.76
N ILE A 196 28.36 -1.46 -1.99
CA ILE A 196 27.16 -1.28 -2.81
C ILE A 196 26.09 -0.70 -1.89
N GLU A 197 25.55 0.46 -2.25
CA GLU A 197 24.39 1.03 -1.59
C GLU A 197 23.12 0.66 -2.36
N PHE A 198 22.06 0.36 -1.64
CA PHE A 198 20.74 0.13 -2.21
C PHE A 198 19.91 1.41 -2.02
N PRO A 199 19.71 2.21 -3.07
CA PRO A 199 19.17 3.56 -2.94
C PRO A 199 17.68 3.59 -2.59
N PHE A 200 16.96 2.49 -2.85
CA PHE A 200 15.52 2.38 -2.62
C PHE A 200 15.14 1.85 -1.24
N THR A 201 16.10 1.32 -0.47
CA THR A 201 15.81 0.60 0.78
C THR A 201 15.17 1.50 1.83
N ASP A 202 15.68 2.73 1.99
CA ASP A 202 15.16 3.66 2.99
C ASP A 202 13.72 4.11 2.64
N ALA A 203 13.46 4.44 1.37
CA ALA A 203 12.12 4.78 0.87
C ALA A 203 11.14 3.61 1.01
N TYR A 204 11.58 2.39 0.67
CA TYR A 204 10.80 1.18 0.84
C TYR A 204 10.39 0.95 2.29
N ILE A 205 11.31 1.07 3.25
CA ILE A 205 11.00 0.90 4.68
C ILE A 205 9.96 1.92 5.13
N ALA A 206 10.12 3.19 4.74
CA ALA A 206 9.17 4.25 5.09
C ALA A 206 7.77 3.98 4.52
N VAL A 207 7.69 3.60 3.25
CA VAL A 207 6.43 3.29 2.57
C VAL A 207 5.78 2.07 3.19
N VAL A 208 6.47 0.94 3.32
CA VAL A 208 5.92 -0.30 3.89
C VAL A 208 5.45 -0.10 5.33
N GLY A 209 6.19 0.65 6.14
CA GLY A 209 5.78 1.01 7.50
C GLY A 209 4.49 1.84 7.51
N SER A 210 4.38 2.83 6.63
CA SER A 210 3.16 3.64 6.49
C SER A 210 1.97 2.85 5.98
N GLU A 211 2.15 2.00 4.97
CA GLU A 211 1.10 1.16 4.38
C GLU A 211 0.56 0.15 5.38
N MET A 212 1.43 -0.45 6.20
CA MET A 212 1.00 -1.34 7.29
C MET A 212 0.04 -0.62 8.25
N LEU A 213 0.31 0.63 8.62
CA LEU A 213 -0.57 1.41 9.49
C LEU A 213 -1.90 1.73 8.82
N VAL A 214 -1.90 2.07 7.53
CA VAL A 214 -3.17 2.30 6.82
C VAL A 214 -3.97 1.00 6.67
N PHE A 215 -3.31 -0.15 6.46
CA PHE A 215 -3.99 -1.45 6.48
C PHE A 215 -4.58 -1.79 7.85
N ILE A 216 -3.91 -1.44 8.95
CA ILE A 216 -4.47 -1.60 10.30
C ILE A 216 -5.74 -0.77 10.45
N ILE A 217 -5.71 0.51 10.04
CA ILE A 217 -6.88 1.40 10.11
C ILE A 217 -8.02 0.84 9.25
N SER A 218 -7.72 0.44 8.01
CA SER A 218 -8.69 -0.16 7.10
C SER A 218 -9.30 -1.44 7.68
N ALA A 219 -8.49 -2.34 8.24
CA ALA A 219 -8.94 -3.60 8.82
C ALA A 219 -9.83 -3.39 10.05
N ILE A 220 -9.48 -2.43 10.92
CA ILE A 220 -10.31 -2.06 12.07
C ILE A 220 -11.64 -1.48 11.59
N PHE A 221 -11.61 -0.55 10.62
CA PHE A 221 -12.82 0.06 10.09
C PHE A 221 -13.74 -0.98 9.45
N THR A 222 -13.25 -1.75 8.48
CA THR A 222 -14.06 -2.78 7.79
C THR A 222 -14.53 -3.85 8.76
N GLY A 223 -13.69 -4.30 9.69
CA GLY A 223 -14.05 -5.30 10.70
C GLY A 223 -15.11 -4.81 11.68
N VAL A 224 -14.96 -3.60 12.24
CA VAL A 224 -15.90 -3.04 13.22
C VAL A 224 -17.25 -2.73 12.57
N THR A 225 -17.25 -2.08 11.42
CA THR A 225 -18.50 -1.76 10.69
C THR A 225 -19.21 -3.03 10.24
N TRP A 226 -18.47 -4.05 9.78
CA TRP A 226 -19.06 -5.35 9.43
C TRP A 226 -19.61 -6.14 10.61
N HIS A 227 -18.99 -6.04 11.78
CA HIS A 227 -19.51 -6.68 12.99
C HIS A 227 -20.75 -5.97 13.54
N ARG A 228 -20.82 -4.64 13.42
CA ARG A 228 -22.03 -3.86 13.77
C ARG A 228 -23.18 -4.13 12.82
N TYR A 229 -22.86 -4.40 11.55
CA TYR A 229 -23.86 -4.75 10.57
C TYR A 229 -24.65 -6.00 11.03
N PRO A 230 -25.99 -5.99 11.01
CA PRO A 230 -26.77 -7.07 11.60
C PRO A 230 -26.61 -8.44 10.90
N LYS A 231 -26.53 -9.54 11.66
CA LYS A 231 -26.17 -10.91 11.18
C LYS A 231 -27.33 -11.73 10.58
N PHE A 232 -28.28 -11.11 9.91
CA PHE A 232 -29.44 -11.84 9.35
C PHE A 232 -29.08 -12.61 8.08
N GLU A 233 -29.97 -13.52 7.66
CA GLU A 233 -29.91 -14.36 6.45
C GLU A 233 -29.95 -13.52 5.16
N MET A 234 -28.94 -12.67 4.97
CA MET A 234 -28.76 -11.90 3.75
C MET A 234 -27.73 -12.60 2.89
N SER A 235 -28.14 -13.00 1.70
CA SER A 235 -27.24 -13.51 0.65
C SER A 235 -26.07 -12.55 0.40
N ALA A 236 -26.30 -11.23 0.47
CA ALA A 236 -25.25 -10.21 0.31
C ALA A 236 -24.18 -10.29 1.41
N ARG A 237 -24.55 -10.67 2.63
CA ARG A 237 -23.58 -10.81 3.73
C ARG A 237 -22.64 -11.97 3.44
N GLU A 238 -23.19 -13.13 3.08
CA GLU A 238 -22.40 -14.32 2.77
C GLU A 238 -21.48 -14.10 1.56
N TYR A 239 -21.93 -13.32 0.57
CA TYR A 239 -21.18 -12.99 -0.64
C TYR A 239 -19.85 -12.27 -0.36
N ILE A 240 -19.84 -11.28 0.55
CA ILE A 240 -18.66 -10.43 0.81
C ILE A 240 -17.91 -10.79 2.10
N ASN A 241 -18.50 -11.59 3.00
CA ASN A 241 -17.94 -11.91 4.31
C ASN A 241 -16.50 -12.46 4.25
N ASP A 242 -16.21 -13.36 3.32
CA ASP A 242 -14.88 -13.96 3.18
C ASP A 242 -13.84 -12.91 2.79
N HIS A 243 -14.18 -12.01 1.86
CA HIS A 243 -13.31 -10.92 1.43
C HIS A 243 -13.02 -9.95 2.58
N ILE A 244 -14.00 -9.64 3.42
CA ILE A 244 -13.81 -8.78 4.60
C ILE A 244 -12.91 -9.45 5.63
N ASN A 245 -13.11 -10.74 5.89
CA ASN A 245 -12.23 -11.51 6.79
C ASN A 245 -10.80 -11.49 6.28
N TYR A 246 -10.59 -11.63 4.96
CA TYR A 246 -9.26 -11.51 4.38
C TYR A 246 -8.68 -10.11 4.54
N VAL A 247 -9.42 -9.04 4.25
CA VAL A 247 -8.98 -7.65 4.47
C VAL A 247 -8.57 -7.41 5.92
N SER A 248 -9.33 -7.97 6.88
CA SER A 248 -9.01 -7.85 8.30
C SER A 248 -7.69 -8.55 8.69
N SER A 249 -7.29 -9.58 7.93
CA SER A 249 -6.06 -10.36 8.15
C SER A 249 -4.81 -9.77 7.48
N ILE A 250 -4.98 -8.85 6.51
CA ILE A 250 -3.88 -8.26 5.73
C ILE A 250 -2.76 -7.66 6.61
N PRO A 251 -3.05 -6.90 7.68
CA PRO A 251 -2.00 -6.36 8.54
C PRO A 251 -1.08 -7.44 9.12
N GLY A 252 -1.64 -8.59 9.50
CA GLY A 252 -0.89 -9.73 10.00
C GLY A 252 0.03 -10.32 8.92
N VAL A 253 -0.49 -10.49 7.70
CA VAL A 253 0.31 -10.95 6.55
C VAL A 253 1.45 -9.97 6.26
N MET A 254 1.18 -8.67 6.24
CA MET A 254 2.19 -7.65 5.97
C MET A 254 3.25 -7.59 7.08
N LEU A 255 2.84 -7.76 8.34
CA LEU A 255 3.76 -7.85 9.47
C LEU A 255 4.69 -9.07 9.36
N LEU A 256 4.17 -10.24 8.96
CA LEU A 256 4.99 -11.41 8.64
C LEU A 256 5.94 -11.16 7.46
N CYS A 257 5.49 -10.45 6.43
CA CYS A 257 6.35 -10.06 5.30
C CYS A 257 7.51 -9.18 5.75
N ILE A 258 7.20 -8.21 6.60
CA ILE A 258 8.18 -7.31 7.19
C ILE A 258 9.20 -8.13 7.99
N PHE A 259 8.77 -8.92 8.97
CA PHE A 259 9.71 -9.68 9.81
C PHE A 259 10.51 -10.75 9.05
N GLY A 260 9.89 -11.44 8.09
CA GLY A 260 10.50 -12.55 7.36
C GLY A 260 11.44 -12.12 6.23
N PHE A 261 11.09 -11.06 5.49
CA PHE A 261 11.79 -10.69 4.25
C PHE A 261 12.40 -9.28 4.27
N VAL A 262 12.10 -8.48 5.31
CA VAL A 262 12.52 -7.08 5.43
C VAL A 262 13.03 -6.80 6.86
N PRO A 263 14.30 -7.05 7.18
CA PRO A 263 14.82 -6.62 8.46
C PRO A 263 14.88 -5.08 8.50
N ILE A 264 13.80 -4.42 8.97
CA ILE A 264 13.72 -2.96 9.20
C ILE A 264 14.91 -2.49 10.06
N TYR A 265 15.45 -3.40 10.89
CA TYR A 265 16.57 -3.19 11.80
C TYR A 265 17.96 -3.30 11.14
N LYS A 266 18.10 -3.70 9.85
CA LYS A 266 19.40 -3.81 9.16
C LYS A 266 19.48 -2.87 7.95
N ARG A 267 20.05 -1.69 8.19
CA ARG A 267 20.25 -0.58 7.23
C ARG A 267 21.55 -0.68 6.40
N TYR A 268 22.48 -1.54 6.83
CA TYR A 268 23.82 -1.68 6.23
C TYR A 268 23.87 -2.81 5.20
N GLY A 269 24.98 -2.95 4.47
CA GLY A 269 25.25 -3.94 3.40
C GLY A 269 24.99 -5.43 3.70
N ASP A 270 24.35 -5.74 4.83
CA ASP A 270 23.74 -6.99 5.26
C ASP A 270 22.19 -6.88 5.26
N ALA A 271 21.55 -6.49 4.15
CA ALA A 271 20.08 -6.36 4.04
C ALA A 271 19.30 -7.71 4.16
N PHE A 272 19.94 -8.77 4.68
CA PHE A 272 19.36 -10.10 4.84
C PHE A 272 19.62 -10.68 6.23
N PRO A 273 18.59 -11.26 6.87
CA PRO A 273 18.70 -11.78 8.24
C PRO A 273 19.63 -13.00 8.36
N ILE A 274 19.82 -13.78 7.28
CA ILE A 274 20.56 -15.07 7.32
C ILE A 274 22.09 -14.91 7.35
N GLU A 275 22.64 -13.71 7.12
CA GLU A 275 24.10 -13.54 6.94
C GLU A 275 24.71 -12.40 7.76
N GLY A 276 23.99 -11.92 8.79
CA GLY A 276 24.27 -10.66 9.52
C GLY A 276 25.58 -10.50 10.31
N ARG A 277 26.68 -11.15 9.91
CA ARG A 277 28.06 -10.75 10.25
C ARG A 277 29.05 -10.94 9.09
N ARG A 278 28.60 -11.36 7.90
CA ARG A 278 29.50 -11.80 6.81
C ARG A 278 29.71 -10.80 5.69
N TYR A 279 28.91 -9.74 5.53
CA TYR A 279 29.26 -8.72 4.53
C TYR A 279 30.40 -7.81 5.00
N GLU A 280 30.73 -7.78 6.30
CA GLU A 280 31.98 -7.18 6.81
C GLU A 280 33.19 -8.13 6.77
N THR A 281 32.99 -9.45 6.64
CA THR A 281 34.07 -10.46 6.74
C THR A 281 34.20 -11.37 5.52
N GLY A 282 33.71 -10.96 4.35
CA GLY A 282 34.20 -11.49 3.06
C GLY A 282 35.67 -11.14 2.77
N ARG A 283 36.33 -10.46 3.71
CA ARG A 283 37.76 -10.23 3.76
C ARG A 283 38.39 -11.21 4.74
N HIS A 284 38.73 -12.38 4.23
CA HIS A 284 39.69 -13.22 4.94
C HIS A 284 41.08 -12.67 4.62
N TRP A 285 41.85 -12.35 5.65
CA TRP A 285 43.28 -12.17 5.50
C TRP A 285 43.85 -13.53 5.10
N GLY A 286 44.20 -13.67 3.82
CA GLY A 286 44.85 -14.86 3.31
C GLY A 286 46.33 -14.57 3.14
N ALA A 287 47.18 -15.30 3.84
CA ALA A 287 48.58 -15.37 3.48
C ALA A 287 48.72 -16.44 2.40
N THR A 288 49.25 -16.07 1.24
CA THR A 288 49.70 -17.02 0.21
C THR A 288 51.22 -16.94 0.15
N VAL A 289 51.88 -18.07 0.38
CA VAL A 289 53.33 -18.20 0.24
C VAL A 289 53.59 -18.74 -1.16
N ALA A 290 54.33 -17.99 -1.98
CA ALA A 290 54.74 -18.44 -3.30
C ALA A 290 55.90 -19.44 -3.20
N ALA A 291 56.14 -20.21 -4.26
CA ALA A 291 57.18 -21.26 -4.29
C ALA A 291 58.60 -20.72 -4.10
N ASP A 292 58.80 -19.41 -4.29
CA ASP A 292 60.05 -18.67 -4.04
C ASP A 292 60.22 -18.26 -2.55
N GLY A 293 59.31 -18.67 -1.66
CA GLY A 293 59.33 -18.32 -0.25
C GLY A 293 58.75 -16.95 0.08
N THR A 294 58.27 -16.19 -0.90
CA THR A 294 57.66 -14.88 -0.64
C THR A 294 56.24 -15.02 -0.08
N ALA A 295 56.01 -14.49 1.11
CA ALA A 295 54.68 -14.45 1.72
C ALA A 295 53.96 -13.16 1.30
N ARG A 296 52.84 -13.31 0.57
CA ARG A 296 51.96 -12.19 0.23
C ARG A 296 50.69 -12.27 1.06
N VAL A 297 50.51 -11.29 1.94
CA VAL A 297 49.25 -11.09 2.66
C VAL A 297 48.32 -10.33 1.72
N SER A 298 47.25 -11.01 1.27
CA SER A 298 46.24 -10.39 0.42
C SER A 298 44.86 -10.61 1.00
N VAL A 299 43.99 -9.61 0.80
CA VAL A 299 42.58 -9.76 1.12
C VAL A 299 41.95 -10.59 0.01
N LYS A 300 41.70 -11.88 0.28
CA LYS A 300 41.02 -12.75 -0.69
C LYS A 300 39.58 -12.29 -0.84
N ARG A 301 39.17 -12.04 -2.08
CA ARG A 301 37.84 -11.57 -2.44
C ARG A 301 36.99 -12.78 -2.85
N GLY A 302 36.21 -13.32 -1.92
CA GLY A 302 35.25 -14.37 -2.25
C GLY A 302 34.16 -13.81 -3.17
N ILE A 303 34.03 -14.35 -4.39
CA ILE A 303 32.86 -14.08 -5.24
C ILE A 303 31.69 -14.85 -4.63
N TYR A 304 30.92 -14.21 -3.76
CA TYR A 304 29.73 -14.80 -3.15
C TYR A 304 28.59 -14.87 -4.18
N LYS A 305 28.64 -15.85 -5.11
CA LYS A 305 27.55 -16.11 -6.06
C LYS A 305 26.21 -16.39 -5.34
N GLY A 306 26.24 -16.97 -4.14
CA GLY A 306 25.04 -17.23 -3.33
C GLY A 306 24.36 -15.98 -2.76
N ALA A 307 25.08 -14.86 -2.58
CA ALA A 307 24.53 -13.62 -2.04
C ALA A 307 23.52 -12.95 -2.99
N ALA A 308 23.85 -12.94 -4.29
CA ALA A 308 22.99 -12.40 -5.32
C ALA A 308 21.69 -13.20 -5.46
N VAL A 309 21.77 -14.52 -5.42
CA VAL A 309 20.60 -15.41 -5.50
C VAL A 309 19.67 -15.20 -4.30
N LYS A 310 20.22 -15.11 -3.08
CA LYS A 310 19.44 -14.81 -1.86
C LYS A 310 18.74 -13.46 -1.93
N ARG A 311 19.41 -12.44 -2.50
CA ARG A 311 18.83 -11.10 -2.72
C ARG A 311 17.62 -11.14 -3.63
N VAL A 312 17.79 -11.74 -4.81
CA VAL A 312 16.72 -11.87 -5.80
C VAL A 312 15.56 -12.67 -5.20
N GLY A 313 15.86 -13.81 -4.56
CA GLY A 313 14.85 -14.66 -3.93
C GLY A 313 14.02 -13.92 -2.87
N SER A 314 14.66 -13.14 -1.99
CA SER A 314 13.94 -12.35 -0.98
C SER A 314 13.18 -11.16 -1.56
N ALA A 315 13.69 -10.52 -2.63
CA ALA A 315 12.99 -9.45 -3.33
C ALA A 315 11.71 -9.98 -3.98
N VAL A 316 11.80 -11.12 -4.68
CA VAL A 316 10.67 -11.78 -5.32
C VAL A 316 9.68 -12.30 -4.29
N ALA A 317 10.13 -12.92 -3.21
CA ALA A 317 9.24 -13.40 -2.15
C ALA A 317 8.49 -12.25 -1.47
N ALA A 318 9.18 -11.15 -1.14
CA ALA A 318 8.53 -9.95 -0.58
C ALA A 318 7.51 -9.36 -1.57
N ALA A 319 7.89 -9.21 -2.84
CA ALA A 319 7.01 -8.70 -3.89
C ALA A 319 5.80 -9.60 -4.13
N ALA A 320 5.96 -10.92 -4.07
CA ALA A 320 4.87 -11.88 -4.23
C ALA A 320 3.86 -11.80 -3.07
N LEU A 321 4.34 -11.74 -1.83
CA LEU A 321 3.46 -11.63 -0.66
C LEU A 321 2.77 -10.26 -0.57
N MET A 322 3.49 -9.20 -0.93
CA MET A 322 2.91 -7.86 -1.07
C MET A 322 1.86 -7.83 -2.19
N GLY A 323 2.18 -8.45 -3.34
CA GLY A 323 1.23 -8.67 -4.42
C GLY A 323 -0.03 -9.36 -3.94
N TYR A 324 0.11 -10.43 -3.15
CA TYR A 324 -1.03 -11.11 -2.53
C TYR A 324 -1.89 -10.16 -1.67
N ALA A 325 -1.28 -9.37 -0.78
CA ALA A 325 -2.02 -8.39 0.03
C ALA A 325 -2.81 -7.40 -0.84
N THR A 326 -2.22 -6.91 -1.93
CA THR A 326 -2.90 -5.98 -2.85
C THR A 326 -4.01 -6.65 -3.67
N LEU A 327 -3.83 -7.92 -4.05
CA LEU A 327 -4.85 -8.70 -4.75
C LEU A 327 -6.07 -8.92 -3.87
N VAL A 328 -5.88 -9.14 -2.56
CA VAL A 328 -6.98 -9.26 -1.59
C VAL A 328 -7.75 -7.94 -1.46
N GLN A 329 -7.05 -6.80 -1.42
CA GLN A 329 -7.75 -5.50 -1.42
C GLN A 329 -8.52 -5.27 -2.72
N TRP A 330 -7.92 -5.62 -3.86
CA TRP A 330 -8.58 -5.51 -5.15
C TRP A 330 -9.81 -6.40 -5.23
N SER A 331 -9.72 -7.65 -4.77
CA SER A 331 -10.86 -8.58 -4.77
C SER A 331 -11.98 -8.09 -3.85
N TYR A 332 -11.64 -7.55 -2.68
CA TYR A 332 -12.60 -6.87 -1.81
C TYR A 332 -13.34 -5.75 -2.54
N TRP A 333 -12.62 -4.85 -3.22
CA TRP A 333 -13.25 -3.76 -3.96
C TRP A 333 -14.11 -4.25 -5.14
N THR A 334 -13.67 -5.29 -5.86
CA THR A 334 -14.48 -5.85 -6.95
C THR A 334 -15.83 -6.36 -6.45
N ARG A 335 -15.86 -7.11 -5.34
CA ARG A 335 -17.10 -7.62 -4.75
C ARG A 335 -17.92 -6.52 -4.10
N PHE A 336 -17.26 -5.55 -3.46
CA PHE A 336 -17.93 -4.39 -2.89
C PHE A 336 -18.68 -3.60 -3.96
N LEU A 337 -18.10 -3.33 -5.13
CA LEU A 337 -18.73 -2.53 -6.18
C LEU A 337 -19.87 -3.24 -6.93
N GLU A 338 -20.12 -4.52 -6.66
CA GLU A 338 -21.22 -5.29 -7.24
C GLU A 338 -22.52 -5.19 -6.41
N LEU A 339 -22.45 -4.69 -5.18
CA LEU A 339 -23.56 -4.69 -4.21
C LEU A 339 -24.37 -3.38 -4.11
N PRO A 340 -23.76 -2.18 -4.03
CA PRO A 340 -24.42 -1.02 -3.45
C PRO A 340 -25.32 -0.24 -4.42
N GLY A 341 -25.30 -0.53 -5.72
CA GLY A 341 -26.06 0.23 -6.71
C GLY A 341 -25.69 1.71 -6.68
N VAL A 342 -26.69 2.59 -6.49
CA VAL A 342 -26.47 4.02 -6.33
C VAL A 342 -25.93 4.47 -4.96
N LEU A 343 -25.87 3.57 -3.96
CA LEU A 343 -25.38 3.91 -2.62
C LEU A 343 -23.86 4.18 -2.58
N PHE A 344 -23.15 3.88 -3.67
CA PHE A 344 -21.75 4.24 -3.85
C PHE A 344 -21.54 4.94 -5.19
N CYS A 345 -21.61 6.27 -5.15
CA CYS A 345 -21.50 7.19 -6.25
C CYS A 345 -20.45 8.25 -5.90
N PRO A 346 -19.16 7.96 -6.07
CA PRO A 346 -18.11 8.92 -5.70
C PRO A 346 -17.98 10.05 -6.74
N PRO A 347 -18.02 11.34 -6.33
CA PRO A 347 -17.80 12.44 -7.26
C PRO A 347 -16.29 12.70 -7.48
N LYS A 348 -15.96 13.44 -8.55
CA LYS A 348 -14.62 14.01 -8.79
C LYS A 348 -13.48 12.99 -8.74
N MET A 349 -13.68 11.84 -9.38
CA MET A 349 -12.70 10.76 -9.39
C MET A 349 -11.34 11.22 -9.92
N MET A 350 -11.29 12.03 -10.98
CA MET A 350 -10.03 12.52 -11.53
C MET A 350 -9.20 13.31 -10.50
N GLU A 351 -9.85 14.22 -9.78
CA GLU A 351 -9.25 15.04 -8.74
C GLU A 351 -8.74 14.20 -7.56
N THR A 352 -9.49 13.16 -7.15
CA THR A 352 -9.03 12.24 -6.09
C THR A 352 -7.76 11.49 -6.51
N GLY A 353 -7.67 11.05 -7.77
CA GLY A 353 -6.47 10.40 -8.30
C GLY A 353 -5.24 11.31 -8.30
N ILE A 354 -5.41 12.59 -8.66
CA ILE A 354 -4.32 13.58 -8.62
C ILE A 354 -3.83 13.78 -7.19
N ILE A 355 -4.76 13.94 -6.24
CA ILE A 355 -4.41 14.11 -4.81
C ILE A 355 -3.64 12.88 -4.32
N TRP A 356 -4.13 11.67 -4.59
CA TRP A 356 -3.41 10.44 -4.22
C TRP A 356 -2.00 10.40 -4.81
N ALA A 357 -1.83 10.76 -6.08
CA ALA A 357 -0.52 10.75 -6.73
C ALA A 357 0.44 11.75 -6.08
N VAL A 358 0.02 13.00 -5.90
CA VAL A 358 0.85 14.07 -5.33
C VAL A 358 1.32 13.72 -3.91
N PHE A 359 0.38 13.31 -3.03
CA PHE A 359 0.72 12.98 -1.65
C PHE A 359 1.55 11.70 -1.53
N THR A 360 1.28 10.69 -2.36
CA THR A 360 2.09 9.46 -2.38
C THR A 360 3.52 9.74 -2.81
N LEU A 361 3.72 10.52 -3.88
CA LEU A 361 5.06 10.90 -4.36
C LEU A 361 5.81 11.77 -3.34
N THR A 362 5.10 12.66 -2.65
CA THR A 362 5.67 13.48 -1.57
C THR A 362 6.14 12.62 -0.40
N GLY A 363 5.33 11.66 0.03
CA GLY A 363 5.71 10.70 1.07
C GLY A 363 6.91 9.85 0.67
N VAL A 364 6.92 9.33 -0.56
CA VAL A 364 8.05 8.55 -1.10
C VAL A 364 9.34 9.37 -1.16
N LEU A 365 9.24 10.63 -1.60
CA LEU A 365 10.37 11.56 -1.62
C LEU A 365 10.90 11.82 -0.21
N ALA A 366 10.02 11.98 0.79
CA ALA A 366 10.43 12.09 2.19
C ALA A 366 11.18 10.82 2.65
N GLY A 367 10.68 9.62 2.33
CA GLY A 367 11.35 8.35 2.60
C GLY A 367 12.77 8.28 2.03
N ALA A 368 12.94 8.69 0.77
CA ALA A 368 14.23 8.68 0.09
C ALA A 368 15.16 9.82 0.54
N ALA A 369 14.64 10.90 1.10
CA ALA A 369 15.42 12.00 1.67
C ALA A 369 16.12 11.64 2.99
N SER A 370 15.80 10.49 3.59
CA SER A 370 16.34 10.01 4.88
C SER A 370 17.82 9.59 4.85
#